data_AF-A0A1E4HVJ4-F1
#
_entry.id   AF-A0A1E4HVJ4-F1
#
_cell.length_a   1.000
_cell.length_b   1.000
_cell.length_c   1.000
_cell.angle_alpha   90.00
_cell.angle_beta   90.00
_cell.angle_gamma   90.00
#
_symmetry.space_group_name_H-M   'P 1'
#
loop_
_entity.id
_entity.type
_entity.pdbx_description
1 polymer ?
#
loop_
_entity_poly.entity_id
_entity_poly.type
_entity_poly.pdbx_seq_one_letter_code
_entity_poly.pdbx_strand_id
1 'polypeptide(L)'
;MVLGATFNACLKCGLTWSYLSPTKLRHQIQKYGGELARQELDEIDRGIYRDLPDTCLAREIAEKIAEVDLVVRKGQFGAVGRYRELRNVPWDQAIKEMQNWASLTRAEKLELFGWVSKKKKQESLDDEYF
;
A
#
# COMPACT_ATOMS: atom_id res chain seq x y z
N MET A 1 -39.28 -12.26 13.59
CA MET A 1 -38.36 -11.13 13.29
C MET A 1 -37.15 -11.28 14.18
N VAL A 2 -36.02 -11.75 13.63
CA VAL A 2 -34.76 -11.81 14.40
C VAL A 2 -34.17 -10.41 14.36
N LEU A 3 -34.09 -9.77 15.53
CA LEU A 3 -33.39 -8.50 15.71
C LEU A 3 -31.94 -8.70 15.24
N GLY A 4 -31.64 -8.17 14.05
CA GLY A 4 -30.30 -8.18 13.48
C GLY A 4 -29.41 -7.37 14.39
N ALA A 5 -28.61 -8.06 15.20
CA ALA A 5 -27.60 -7.43 16.02
C ALA A 5 -26.66 -6.65 15.08
N THR A 6 -26.73 -5.33 15.13
CA THR A 6 -25.84 -4.41 14.43
C THR A 6 -24.51 -4.42 15.17
N PHE A 7 -23.65 -5.35 14.78
CA PHE A 7 -22.31 -5.47 15.34
C PHE A 7 -21.40 -4.39 14.74
N ASN A 8 -20.92 -3.48 15.57
CA ASN A 8 -19.96 -2.44 15.21
C ASN A 8 -18.52 -2.97 15.38
N ALA A 9 -17.66 -2.74 14.38
CA ALA A 9 -16.29 -3.24 14.33
C ALA A 9 -15.26 -2.11 14.49
N CYS A 10 -14.13 -2.41 15.14
CA CYS A 10 -12.97 -1.53 15.16
C CYS A 10 -12.14 -1.75 13.89
N LEU A 11 -12.16 -0.76 12.99
CA LEU A 11 -11.34 -0.74 11.77
C LEU A 11 -9.82 -0.80 12.04
N LYS A 12 -9.38 -0.54 13.28
CA LYS A 12 -7.96 -0.48 13.66
C LYS A 12 -7.37 -1.80 14.12
N CYS A 13 -8.14 -2.68 14.77
CA CYS A 13 -7.60 -3.93 15.33
C CYS A 13 -8.28 -5.21 14.85
N GLY A 14 -9.47 -5.14 14.25
CA GLY A 14 -10.16 -6.31 13.68
C GLY A 14 -10.39 -7.48 14.65
N LEU A 15 -10.18 -7.25 15.96
CA LEU A 15 -9.83 -8.29 16.94
C LEU A 15 -10.97 -9.30 17.17
N THR A 16 -12.21 -8.89 16.95
CA THR A 16 -13.39 -9.74 17.08
C THR A 16 -13.68 -10.59 15.84
N TRP A 17 -13.13 -10.24 14.67
CA TRP A 17 -13.47 -10.87 13.39
C TRP A 17 -12.36 -11.75 12.80
N SER A 18 -11.09 -11.44 13.05
CA SER A 18 -9.96 -12.22 12.52
C SER A 18 -9.94 -13.66 13.04
N TYR A 19 -10.31 -13.87 14.31
CA TYR A 19 -10.34 -15.21 14.92
C TYR A 19 -11.62 -16.01 14.61
N LEU A 20 -12.78 -15.33 14.52
CA LEU A 20 -14.07 -15.99 14.34
C LEU A 20 -14.46 -16.20 12.87
N SER A 21 -14.04 -15.30 11.97
CA SER A 21 -14.34 -15.42 10.55
C SER A 21 -13.35 -14.61 9.67
N PRO A 22 -12.13 -15.14 9.46
CA PRO A 22 -11.11 -14.48 8.65
C PRO A 22 -11.59 -14.10 7.24
N THR A 23 -12.38 -14.96 6.60
CA THR A 23 -12.91 -14.73 5.25
C THR A 23 -13.86 -13.54 5.20
N LYS A 24 -14.72 -13.38 6.22
CA LYS A 24 -15.62 -12.23 6.28
C LYS A 24 -14.81 -10.95 6.48
N LEU A 25 -13.81 -10.95 7.36
CA LEU A 25 -12.91 -9.79 7.57
C LEU A 25 -12.22 -9.35 6.30
N ARG A 26 -11.66 -10.30 5.54
CA ARG A 26 -11.11 -10.03 4.22
C ARG A 26 -12.13 -9.35 3.31
N HIS A 27 -13.34 -9.90 3.23
CA HIS A 27 -14.41 -9.33 2.41
C HIS A 27 -14.82 -7.92 2.84
N GLN A 28 -14.88 -7.64 4.15
CA GLN A 28 -15.26 -6.32 4.66
C GLN A 28 -14.17 -5.27 4.41
N ILE A 29 -12.89 -5.62 4.58
CA ILE A 29 -11.78 -4.73 4.22
C ILE A 29 -11.73 -4.52 2.70
N GLN A 30 -11.97 -5.55 1.89
CA GLN A 30 -12.06 -5.39 0.44
C GLN A 30 -13.20 -4.45 0.02
N LYS A 31 -14.35 -4.53 0.70
CA LYS A 31 -15.55 -3.77 0.34
C LYS A 31 -15.57 -2.34 0.89
N TYR A 32 -15.00 -2.12 2.07
CA TYR A 32 -15.11 -0.84 2.79
C TYR A 32 -13.75 -0.26 3.25
N GLY A 33 -12.66 -1.00 3.10
CA GLY A 33 -11.32 -0.54 3.47
C GLY A 33 -10.76 0.44 2.44
N GLY A 34 -10.01 1.42 2.94
CA GLY A 34 -9.20 2.29 2.11
C GLY A 34 -8.10 1.53 1.36
N GLU A 35 -7.42 2.21 0.46
CA GLU A 35 -6.39 1.61 -0.42
C GLU A 35 -5.26 0.93 0.38
N LEU A 36 -4.74 1.58 1.42
CA LEU A 36 -3.70 1.00 2.28
C LEU A 36 -4.12 -0.34 2.94
N ALA A 37 -5.37 -0.44 3.42
CA ALA A 37 -5.88 -1.67 4.04
C ALA A 37 -6.09 -2.80 3.02
N ARG A 38 -6.49 -2.45 1.79
CA ARG A 38 -6.60 -3.41 0.69
C ARG A 38 -5.23 -3.93 0.25
N GLN A 39 -4.22 -3.08 0.20
CA GLN A 39 -2.84 -3.49 -0.09
C GLN A 39 -2.25 -4.36 1.00
N GLU A 40 -2.54 -4.08 2.27
CA GLU A 40 -2.10 -4.92 3.39
C GLU A 40 -2.65 -6.35 3.28
N LEU A 41 -3.93 -6.51 2.91
CA LEU A 41 -4.48 -7.84 2.67
C LEU A 41 -3.80 -8.57 1.52
N ASP A 42 -3.59 -7.87 0.40
CA ASP A 42 -2.93 -8.44 -0.79
C ASP A 42 -1.47 -8.83 -0.48
N GLU A 43 -0.78 -8.06 0.37
CA GLU A 43 0.55 -8.38 0.90
C GLU A 43 0.54 -9.60 1.83
N ILE A 44 -0.45 -9.75 2.70
CA ILE A 44 -0.60 -10.93 3.57
C ILE A 44 -0.80 -12.19 2.72
N ASP A 45 -1.62 -12.11 1.67
CA ASP A 45 -1.99 -13.28 0.88
C ASP A 45 -0.91 -13.65 -0.18
N ARG A 46 -0.13 -12.69 -0.69
CA ARG A 46 0.81 -12.92 -1.81
C ARG A 46 2.26 -12.45 -1.56
N GLY A 47 2.51 -11.77 -0.45
CA GLY A 47 3.82 -11.22 -0.08
C GLY A 47 4.13 -9.84 -0.70
N ILE A 48 5.24 -9.26 -0.25
CA ILE A 48 5.71 -7.93 -0.68
C ILE A 48 6.23 -7.88 -2.13
N TYR A 49 6.59 -9.03 -2.71
CA TYR A 49 7.16 -9.15 -4.06
C TYR A 49 6.16 -9.58 -5.16
N ARG A 50 4.87 -9.70 -4.82
CA ARG A 50 3.80 -10.37 -5.60
C ARG A 50 3.58 -9.91 -7.05
N ASP A 51 4.09 -8.74 -7.41
CA ASP A 51 3.87 -8.03 -8.67
C ASP A 51 5.18 -7.64 -9.38
N LEU A 52 6.31 -8.18 -8.92
CA LEU A 52 7.64 -7.77 -9.34
C LEU A 52 8.49 -8.95 -9.85
N PRO A 53 9.37 -8.72 -10.84
CA PRO A 53 10.33 -9.73 -11.28
C PRO A 53 11.37 -9.97 -10.20
N ASP A 54 11.95 -11.17 -10.19
CA ASP A 54 12.96 -11.53 -9.20
C ASP A 54 14.33 -10.88 -9.51
N THR A 55 14.48 -9.62 -9.13
CA THR A 55 15.69 -8.81 -9.32
C THR A 55 16.02 -8.05 -8.04
N CYS A 56 17.31 -7.78 -7.79
CA CYS A 56 17.74 -7.05 -6.60
C CYS A 56 17.05 -5.67 -6.48
N LEU A 57 16.96 -4.92 -7.58
CA LEU A 57 16.31 -3.61 -7.61
C LEU A 57 14.82 -3.70 -7.25
N ALA A 58 14.10 -4.67 -7.80
CA ALA A 58 12.68 -4.83 -7.52
C ALA A 58 12.43 -5.24 -6.08
N ARG A 59 13.27 -6.14 -5.52
CA ARG A 59 13.22 -6.50 -4.11
C ARG A 59 13.47 -5.30 -3.20
N GLU A 60 14.51 -4.53 -3.49
CA GLU A 60 14.85 -3.33 -2.72
C GLU A 60 13.69 -2.31 -2.71
N ILE A 61 13.09 -2.04 -3.88
CA ILE A 61 11.95 -1.12 -3.97
C ILE A 61 10.74 -1.65 -3.20
N ALA A 62 10.45 -2.95 -3.29
CA ALA A 62 9.36 -3.58 -2.56
C ALA A 62 9.55 -3.46 -1.05
N GLU A 63 10.76 -3.73 -0.55
CA GLU A 63 11.13 -3.61 0.86
C GLU A 63 10.98 -2.17 1.36
N LYS A 64 11.47 -1.18 0.59
CA LYS A 64 11.31 0.25 0.93
C LYS A 64 9.85 0.66 1.06
N ILE A 65 9.00 0.22 0.13
CA ILE A 65 7.57 0.55 0.17
C ILE A 65 6.87 -0.15 1.35
N ALA A 66 7.17 -1.44 1.57
CA ALA A 66 6.61 -2.20 2.69
C ALA A 66 6.98 -1.57 4.04
N GLU A 67 8.20 -1.03 4.16
CA GLU A 67 8.64 -0.31 5.34
C GLU A 67 7.83 0.97 5.58
N VAL A 68 7.66 1.82 4.55
CA VAL A 68 6.84 3.04 4.67
C VAL A 68 5.39 2.68 5.01
N ASP A 69 4.82 1.67 4.36
CA ASP A 69 3.46 1.17 4.65
C ASP A 69 3.33 0.68 6.09
N LEU A 70 4.34 0.02 6.64
CA LEU A 70 4.34 -0.41 8.03
C LEU A 70 4.32 0.77 9.00
N VAL A 71 5.15 1.80 8.77
CA VAL A 71 5.21 2.99 9.63
C VAL A 71 3.89 3.77 9.59
N VAL A 72 3.32 3.93 8.39
CA VAL A 72 2.03 4.61 8.19
C VAL A 72 0.89 3.83 8.86
N ARG A 73 0.84 2.50 8.69
CA ARG A 73 -0.18 1.64 9.33
C ARG A 73 -0.12 1.70 10.85
N LYS A 74 1.09 1.68 11.42
CA LYS A 74 1.28 1.77 12.88
C LYS A 74 0.94 3.15 13.43
N GLY A 75 0.71 4.15 12.58
CA GLY A 75 0.50 5.54 12.99
C GLY A 75 1.69 6.11 13.75
N GLN A 76 2.89 5.60 13.49
CA GLN A 76 4.10 6.06 14.16
C GLN A 76 4.52 7.43 13.62
N PHE A 77 4.93 8.32 14.51
CA PHE A 77 5.57 9.56 14.12
C PHE A 77 6.85 9.27 13.33
N GLY A 78 7.12 10.06 12.29
CA GLY A 78 8.35 9.95 11.49
C GLY A 78 8.21 9.28 10.12
N ALA A 79 7.00 8.89 9.68
CA ALA A 79 6.77 8.32 8.34
C ALA A 79 7.38 9.19 7.21
N VAL A 80 7.23 10.52 7.30
CA VAL A 80 7.82 11.47 6.34
C VAL A 80 9.35 11.46 6.37
N GLY A 81 9.94 11.40 7.58
CA GLY A 81 11.39 11.31 7.73
C GLY A 81 11.94 10.02 7.14
N ARG A 82 11.27 8.90 7.43
CA ARG A 82 11.67 7.59 6.90
C ARG A 82 11.53 7.51 5.39
N TYR A 83 10.42 8.01 4.84
CA TYR A 83 10.23 8.13 3.41
C TYR A 83 11.36 8.94 2.75
N ARG A 84 11.71 10.09 3.34
CA ARG A 84 12.81 10.95 2.87
C ARG A 84 14.13 10.20 2.81
N GLU A 85 14.47 9.44 3.84
CA GLU A 85 15.70 8.64 3.89
C GLU A 85 15.74 7.59 2.78
N LEU A 86 14.63 6.87 2.57
CA LEU A 86 14.56 5.79 1.59
C LEU A 86 14.57 6.29 0.13
N ARG A 87 14.02 7.49 -0.11
CA ARG A 87 13.91 8.13 -1.43
C ARG A 87 14.99 9.16 -1.74
N ASN A 88 15.74 9.61 -0.74
CA ASN A 88 16.72 10.68 -0.83
C ASN A 88 16.18 11.95 -1.52
N VAL A 89 15.00 12.42 -1.08
CA VAL A 89 14.33 13.63 -1.61
C VAL A 89 14.36 14.78 -0.61
N PRO A 90 14.15 16.04 -1.03
CA PRO A 90 13.98 17.18 -0.12
C PRO A 90 12.77 17.02 0.81
N TRP A 91 12.81 17.69 1.97
CA TRP A 91 11.73 17.63 2.96
C TRP A 91 10.38 18.08 2.42
N ASP A 92 10.31 19.18 1.66
CA ASP A 92 9.05 19.69 1.12
C ASP A 92 8.39 18.69 0.16
N GLN A 93 9.21 17.99 -0.64
CA GLN A 93 8.73 16.94 -1.53
C GLN A 93 8.23 15.73 -0.73
N ALA A 94 9.00 15.28 0.27
CA ALA A 94 8.59 14.18 1.14
C ALA A 94 7.26 14.47 1.85
N ILE A 95 7.05 15.69 2.36
CA ILE A 95 5.80 16.09 3.01
C ILE A 95 4.64 16.01 2.01
N LYS A 96 4.79 16.60 0.83
CA LYS A 96 3.74 16.60 -0.21
C LYS A 96 3.36 15.20 -0.67
N GLU A 97 4.35 14.36 -0.97
CA GLU A 97 4.11 12.99 -1.45
C GLU A 97 3.49 12.11 -0.35
N MET A 98 3.86 12.34 0.92
CA MET A 98 3.33 11.55 2.04
C MET A 98 1.92 11.95 2.50
N GLN A 99 1.43 13.15 2.15
CA GLN A 99 0.06 13.59 2.51
C GLN A 99 -1.00 12.61 2.03
N ASN A 100 -0.82 12.04 0.85
CA ASN A 100 -1.77 11.13 0.20
C ASN A 100 -1.28 9.67 0.18
N TRP A 101 -0.23 9.33 0.91
CA TRP A 101 0.39 8.01 0.83
C TRP A 101 -0.61 6.85 1.03
N ALA A 102 -1.52 7.00 1.98
CA ALA A 102 -2.51 5.96 2.31
C ALA A 102 -3.57 5.73 1.21
N SER A 103 -3.73 6.69 0.28
CA SER A 103 -4.63 6.58 -0.87
C SER A 103 -3.93 6.14 -2.15
N LEU A 104 -2.59 6.15 -2.18
CA LEU A 104 -1.83 5.70 -3.36
C LEU A 104 -1.96 4.20 -3.53
N THR A 105 -2.24 3.79 -4.77
CA THR A 105 -2.19 2.41 -5.22
C THR A 105 -0.77 1.87 -5.16
N ARG A 106 -0.65 0.53 -5.15
CA ARG A 106 0.65 -0.15 -5.17
C ARG A 106 1.49 0.28 -6.38
N ALA A 107 0.86 0.43 -7.54
CA ALA A 107 1.53 0.87 -8.77
C ALA A 107 2.05 2.30 -8.65
N GLU A 108 1.27 3.24 -8.10
CA GLU A 108 1.73 4.63 -7.89
C GLU A 108 2.89 4.69 -6.89
N LYS A 109 2.85 3.88 -5.82
CA LYS A 109 3.98 3.76 -4.89
C LYS A 109 5.23 3.22 -5.58
N LEU A 110 5.09 2.25 -6.48
CA LEU A 110 6.20 1.72 -7.27
C LEU A 110 6.79 2.81 -8.18
N GLU A 111 5.95 3.57 -8.88
CA GLU A 111 6.38 4.67 -9.75
C GLU A 111 7.14 5.75 -9.00
N LEU A 112 6.67 6.09 -7.79
CA LEU A 112 7.36 6.99 -6.88
C LEU A 112 8.81 6.51 -6.66
N PHE A 113 9.05 5.22 -6.43
CA PHE A 113 10.39 4.66 -6.28
C PHE A 113 11.12 4.38 -7.62
N GLY A 114 10.65 4.97 -8.73
CA GLY A 114 11.28 4.86 -10.04
C GLY A 114 10.96 3.56 -10.78
N TRP A 115 10.03 2.74 -10.28
CA TRP A 115 9.62 1.50 -10.94
C TRP A 115 8.49 1.79 -11.94
N VAL A 116 8.85 1.87 -13.22
CA VAL A 116 7.89 2.08 -14.31
C VAL A 116 7.33 0.74 -14.76
N SER A 117 6.01 0.58 -14.73
CA SER A 117 5.37 -0.64 -15.25
C SER A 117 5.62 -0.77 -16.76
N LYS A 118 5.74 -2.01 -17.26
CA LYS A 118 5.99 -2.28 -18.69
C LYS A 118 4.96 -1.64 -19.63
N LYS A 119 3.70 -1.48 -19.19
CA LYS A 119 2.63 -0.86 -20.00
C LYS A 119 2.90 0.64 -20.24
N LYS A 120 3.35 1.34 -19.19
CA LYS A 120 3.64 2.79 -19.25
C LYS A 120 4.89 3.09 -20.07
N LYS A 121 5.85 2.15 -20.08
CA LYS A 121 7.05 2.22 -20.93
C LYS A 121 6.73 2.06 -22.42
N GLN A 122 5.64 1.38 -22.77
CA GLN A 122 5.21 1.22 -24.17
C GLN A 122 4.52 2.50 -24.67
N GLU A 123 3.60 3.07 -23.88
CA GLU A 123 2.90 4.32 -24.22
C GLU A 123 3.88 5.52 -24.38
N SER A 124 4.91 5.63 -23.54
CA SER A 124 5.92 6.69 -23.68
C SER A 124 6.78 6.57 -24.95
N LEU A 125 6.96 5.35 -25.46
CA LEU A 125 7.69 5.13 -26.72
C LEU A 125 6.81 5.46 -27.92
N ASP A 126 5.49 5.28 -27.80
CA ASP A 126 4.55 5.60 -28.87
C ASP A 126 4.33 7.12 -29.00
N ASP A 127 4.45 7.89 -27.91
CA ASP A 127 4.37 9.36 -27.89
C ASP A 127 5.66 10.06 -28.41
N GLU A 128 6.83 9.43 -28.35
CA GLU A 128 8.09 9.98 -28.89
C GLU A 128 8.23 9.78 -30.42
N TYR A 129 7.34 9.01 -31.05
CA TYR A 129 7.36 8.69 -32.48
C TYR A 129 6.20 9.34 -33.27
N PHE A 130 5.56 10.37 -32.72
CA PHE A 130 4.56 11.20 -33.40
C PHE A 130 4.96 12.68 -33.54
#